data_AF-A0A2A4QWU0-F1
#
_entry.id   AF-A0A2A4QWU0-F1
#
_cell.length_a   1.000
_cell.length_b   1.000
_cell.length_c   1.000
_cell.angle_alpha   90.00
_cell.angle_beta   90.00
_cell.angle_gamma   90.00
#
_symmetry.space_group_name_H-M   'P 1'
#
loop_
_entity.id
_entity.type
_entity.pdbx_description
1 polymer ?
#
loop_
_entity_poly.entity_id
_entity_poly.type
_entity_poly.pdbx_seq_one_letter_code
_entity_poly.pdbx_strand_id
1 'polypeptide(L)'
;MVITKQQKDKNMRSLLLASTLMIGLVALPAIAQDKNLAAKMELAQEYSKLVPVEAEVETSIEQLALQVPVAQRVLFKSILKENIKADRLKLVSEMALVELFTVKELKAMNEFYGTPEGKAIKDKMPEYQERLQPILQGMIQDSIQSLERQMK
;
A
#
# COMPACT_ATOMS: atom_id res chain seq x y z
N MET A 1 78.72 -14.26 -30.73
CA MET A 1 77.97 -14.58 -31.96
C MET A 1 77.52 -16.03 -31.83
N VAL A 2 76.28 -16.44 -31.63
CA VAL A 2 74.94 -15.83 -31.74
C VAL A 2 74.05 -16.49 -30.67
N ILE A 3 73.46 -15.68 -29.77
CA ILE A 3 72.26 -16.05 -29.00
C ILE A 3 71.07 -15.80 -29.93
N THR A 4 69.99 -16.58 -29.78
CA THR A 4 68.62 -16.45 -30.35
C THR A 4 68.30 -17.38 -31.53
N LYS A 5 67.54 -18.45 -31.24
CA LYS A 5 66.33 -18.83 -32.01
C LYS A 5 65.50 -20.00 -31.45
N GLN A 6 65.83 -20.61 -30.31
CA GLN A 6 65.11 -21.81 -29.83
C GLN A 6 64.15 -21.61 -28.63
N GLN A 7 63.82 -20.37 -28.24
CA GLN A 7 62.91 -20.12 -27.11
C GLN A 7 61.49 -19.65 -27.52
N LYS A 8 61.20 -19.47 -28.83
CA LYS A 8 60.00 -18.71 -29.27
C LYS A 8 58.80 -19.55 -29.72
N ASP A 9 58.98 -20.84 -30.02
CA ASP A 9 57.91 -21.61 -30.70
C ASP A 9 57.21 -22.65 -29.82
N LYS A 10 57.64 -22.85 -28.56
CA LYS A 10 57.01 -23.82 -27.66
C LYS A 10 55.81 -23.26 -26.86
N ASN A 11 55.64 -21.95 -26.85
CA ASN A 11 54.64 -21.27 -26.00
C ASN A 11 53.35 -20.86 -26.75
N MET A 12 53.21 -21.15 -28.05
CA MET A 12 52.07 -20.66 -28.85
C MET A 12 51.09 -21.77 -29.29
N ARG A 13 51.32 -23.04 -28.93
CA ARG A 13 50.48 -24.17 -29.39
C ARG A 13 49.91 -25.08 -28.30
N SER A 14 50.17 -24.81 -27.01
CA SER A 14 49.56 -25.56 -25.89
C SER A 14 48.64 -24.71 -24.99
N LEU A 15 48.22 -23.54 -25.46
CA LEU A 15 47.28 -22.64 -24.76
C LEU A 15 45.90 -22.63 -25.42
N LEU A 16 45.53 -23.75 -26.03
CA LEU A 16 44.17 -24.13 -26.38
C LEU A 16 43.89 -25.39 -25.55
N LEU A 17 42.77 -25.44 -24.83
CA LEU A 17 42.34 -26.50 -23.89
C LEU A 17 42.70 -26.29 -22.40
N ALA A 18 42.10 -25.29 -21.76
CA ALA A 18 41.65 -25.38 -20.35
C ALA A 18 40.96 -24.07 -19.91
N SER A 19 39.76 -23.79 -20.43
CA SER A 19 38.91 -22.72 -19.87
C SER A 19 37.45 -23.05 -20.13
N THR A 20 37.00 -24.13 -19.49
CA THR A 20 35.58 -24.48 -19.40
C THR A 20 35.33 -24.95 -17.98
N LEU A 21 35.03 -24.00 -17.09
CA LEU A 21 34.08 -24.13 -15.97
C LEU A 21 34.12 -22.84 -15.12
N MET A 22 33.28 -21.85 -15.44
CA MET A 22 32.82 -20.90 -14.44
C MET A 22 31.31 -20.77 -14.59
N ILE A 23 30.63 -21.76 -14.01
CA ILE A 23 29.18 -21.81 -13.84
C ILE A 23 28.80 -20.77 -12.79
N GLY A 24 27.85 -19.91 -13.16
CA GLY A 24 26.84 -19.36 -12.27
C GLY A 24 27.32 -18.32 -11.27
N LEU A 25 27.41 -17.07 -11.71
CA LEU A 25 27.11 -15.96 -10.81
C LEU A 25 25.61 -16.06 -10.51
N VAL A 26 25.26 -16.78 -9.44
CA VAL A 26 23.91 -16.78 -8.89
C VAL A 26 23.67 -15.35 -8.43
N ALA A 27 23.05 -14.54 -9.28
CA ALA A 27 22.31 -13.38 -8.83
C ALA A 27 21.13 -13.92 -8.02
N LEU A 28 21.38 -14.25 -6.75
CA LEU A 28 20.30 -14.30 -5.79
C LEU A 28 19.65 -12.92 -5.87
N PRO A 29 18.35 -12.79 -6.19
CA PRO A 29 17.68 -11.58 -5.76
C PRO A 29 17.87 -11.62 -4.25
N ALA A 30 18.68 -10.70 -3.73
CA ALA A 30 18.55 -10.31 -2.36
C ALA A 30 17.11 -9.83 -2.25
N ILE A 31 16.18 -10.73 -1.91
CA ILE A 31 15.01 -10.35 -1.15
C ILE A 31 15.63 -9.77 0.11
N ALA A 32 15.85 -8.46 0.07
CA ALA A 32 16.09 -7.68 1.25
C ALA A 32 14.87 -7.93 2.11
N GLN A 33 14.99 -8.90 3.02
CA GLN A 33 14.10 -9.04 4.14
C GLN A 33 14.14 -7.66 4.79
N ASP A 34 13.06 -6.87 4.64
CA ASP A 34 12.99 -5.53 5.23
C ASP A 34 13.33 -5.74 6.70
N LYS A 35 14.53 -5.28 7.11
CA LYS A 35 15.06 -5.53 8.45
C LYS A 35 14.14 -4.95 9.52
N ASN A 36 13.20 -4.10 9.11
CA ASN A 36 12.22 -3.46 9.96
C ASN A 36 10.82 -4.06 9.83
N LEU A 37 10.61 -5.16 9.10
CA LEU A 37 9.27 -5.71 8.85
C LEU A 37 8.48 -5.91 10.15
N ALA A 38 9.11 -6.48 11.18
CA ALA A 38 8.50 -6.67 12.49
C ALA A 38 8.12 -5.33 13.15
N ALA A 39 9.02 -4.35 13.14
CA ALA A 39 8.76 -3.02 13.70
C ALA A 39 7.66 -2.27 12.94
N LYS A 40 7.61 -2.40 11.62
CA LYS A 40 6.55 -1.82 10.78
C LYS A 40 5.21 -2.46 11.11
N MET A 41 5.17 -3.78 11.27
CA MET A 41 3.94 -4.49 11.61
C MET A 41 3.41 -4.08 12.99
N GLU A 42 4.29 -3.96 13.99
CA GLU A 42 3.90 -3.47 15.32
C GLU A 42 3.30 -2.06 15.25
N LEU A 43 3.96 -1.14 14.55
CA LEU A 43 3.46 0.23 14.37
C LEU A 43 2.17 0.30 13.56
N ALA A 44 2.01 -0.55 12.53
CA ALA A 44 0.78 -0.65 11.75
C ALA A 44 -0.40 -1.13 12.62
N GLN A 45 -0.17 -2.12 13.48
CA GLN A 45 -1.19 -2.61 14.43
C GLN A 45 -1.55 -1.55 15.47
N GLU A 46 -0.60 -0.74 15.91
CA GLU A 46 -0.88 0.43 16.76
C GLU A 46 -1.73 1.46 16.02
N TYR A 47 -1.38 1.78 14.77
CA TYR A 47 -2.15 2.70 13.93
C TYR A 47 -3.59 2.22 13.76
N SER A 48 -3.79 0.94 13.43
CA SER A 48 -5.13 0.37 13.23
C SER A 48 -6.00 0.40 14.48
N LYS A 49 -5.43 0.50 15.69
CA LYS A 49 -6.21 0.74 16.92
C LYS A 49 -6.69 2.19 17.03
N LEU A 50 -5.90 3.15 16.53
CA LEU A 50 -6.23 4.57 16.52
C LEU A 50 -7.21 4.92 15.40
N VAL A 51 -7.06 4.26 14.25
CA VAL A 51 -7.86 4.43 13.04
C VAL A 51 -8.44 3.07 12.61
N PRO A 52 -9.50 2.59 13.29
CA PRO A 52 -10.07 1.27 13.04
C PRO A 52 -10.92 1.27 11.76
N VAL A 53 -10.40 0.65 10.69
CA VAL A 53 -11.11 0.49 9.41
C VAL A 53 -12.36 -0.38 9.53
N GLU A 54 -12.44 -1.22 10.56
CA GLU A 54 -13.59 -2.05 10.86
C GLU A 54 -14.80 -1.22 11.30
N ALA A 55 -14.57 -0.06 11.91
CA ALA A 55 -15.65 0.87 12.28
C ALA A 55 -16.33 1.49 11.06
N GLU A 56 -15.60 1.63 9.94
CA GLU A 56 -16.16 2.11 8.67
C GLU A 56 -17.09 1.08 8.06
N VAL A 57 -16.78 -0.22 8.20
CA VAL A 57 -17.65 -1.31 7.76
C VAL A 57 -18.99 -1.27 8.52
N GLU A 58 -18.95 -1.17 9.84
CA GLU A 58 -20.14 -1.09 10.68
C GLU A 58 -21.01 0.11 10.28
N THR A 59 -20.39 1.29 10.14
CA THR A 59 -21.07 2.52 9.72
C THR A 59 -21.73 2.36 8.35
N SER A 60 -21.00 1.76 7.40
CA SER A 60 -21.49 1.50 6.04
C SER A 60 -22.67 0.53 6.04
N ILE A 61 -22.62 -0.53 6.85
CA ILE A 61 -23.72 -1.49 7.01
C ILE A 61 -24.97 -0.78 7.57
N GLU A 62 -24.82 0.09 8.57
CA GLU A 62 -25.95 0.87 9.11
C GLU A 62 -26.56 1.80 8.05
N GLN A 63 -25.73 2.51 7.27
CA GLN A 63 -26.21 3.37 6.19
C GLN A 63 -26.94 2.58 5.09
N LEU A 64 -26.41 1.44 4.67
CA LEU A 64 -27.07 0.57 3.70
C LEU A 64 -28.39 0.00 4.23
N ALA A 65 -28.45 -0.33 5.52
CA ALA A 65 -29.68 -0.82 6.14
C ALA A 65 -30.83 0.21 6.11
N LEU A 66 -30.53 1.51 6.01
CA LEU A 66 -31.57 2.53 5.85
C LEU A 66 -32.31 2.41 4.52
N GLN A 67 -31.69 1.80 3.51
CA GLN A 67 -32.23 1.62 2.16
C GLN A 67 -33.16 0.39 2.04
N VAL A 68 -33.26 -0.45 3.06
CA VAL A 68 -34.15 -1.63 3.08
C VAL A 68 -35.34 -1.44 4.04
N PRO A 69 -36.47 -2.16 3.83
CA PRO A 69 -37.64 -2.08 4.70
C PRO A 69 -37.29 -2.39 6.16
N VAL A 70 -37.91 -1.65 7.10
CA VAL A 70 -37.60 -1.72 8.54
C VAL A 70 -37.63 -3.16 9.06
N ALA A 71 -38.63 -3.95 8.67
CA ALA A 71 -38.79 -5.34 9.07
C ALA A 71 -37.63 -6.26 8.66
N GLN A 72 -36.87 -5.90 7.61
CA GLN A 72 -35.78 -6.71 7.07
C GLN A 72 -34.40 -6.24 7.56
N ARG A 73 -34.30 -5.05 8.18
CA ARG A 73 -33.02 -4.43 8.55
C ARG A 73 -32.17 -5.31 9.46
N VAL A 74 -32.75 -5.97 10.46
CA VAL A 74 -32.01 -6.82 11.41
C VAL A 74 -31.36 -7.99 10.67
N LEU A 75 -32.14 -8.71 9.84
CA LEU A 75 -31.64 -9.83 9.05
C LEU A 75 -30.58 -9.38 8.05
N PHE A 76 -30.84 -8.28 7.34
CA PHE A 76 -29.91 -7.69 6.36
C PHE A 76 -28.55 -7.36 7.00
N LYS A 77 -28.56 -6.63 8.13
CA LYS A 77 -27.34 -6.31 8.87
C LYS A 77 -26.61 -7.57 9.35
N SER A 78 -27.34 -8.57 9.84
CA SER A 78 -26.74 -9.84 10.28
C SER A 78 -26.01 -10.54 9.13
N ILE A 79 -26.66 -10.66 7.96
CA ILE A 79 -26.06 -11.29 6.78
C ILE A 79 -24.82 -10.52 6.34
N LEU A 80 -24.88 -9.18 6.27
CA LEU A 80 -23.73 -8.38 5.86
C LEU A 80 -22.58 -8.51 6.86
N LYS A 81 -22.83 -8.48 8.17
CA LYS A 81 -21.78 -8.66 9.18
C LYS A 81 -21.13 -10.04 9.12
N GLU A 82 -21.90 -11.09 8.84
CA GLU A 82 -21.37 -12.45 8.71
C GLU A 82 -20.49 -12.61 7.46
N ASN A 83 -20.87 -11.97 6.35
CA ASN A 83 -20.16 -12.09 5.07
C ASN A 83 -19.00 -11.10 4.94
N ILE A 84 -19.13 -9.90 5.49
CA ILE A 84 -18.09 -8.88 5.50
C ILE A 84 -17.19 -9.16 6.71
N LYS A 85 -16.13 -9.93 6.46
CA LYS A 85 -15.11 -10.26 7.45
C LYS A 85 -14.28 -9.02 7.79
N ALA A 86 -14.74 -8.20 8.74
CA ALA A 86 -14.06 -6.96 9.14
C ALA A 86 -12.59 -7.21 9.57
N ASP A 87 -12.33 -8.31 10.27
CA ASP A 87 -10.96 -8.72 10.63
C ASP A 87 -10.06 -8.94 9.40
N ARG A 88 -10.63 -9.39 8.28
CA ARG A 88 -9.88 -9.53 7.03
C ARG A 88 -9.50 -8.16 6.47
N LEU A 89 -10.42 -7.18 6.53
CA LEU A 89 -10.14 -5.82 6.09
C LEU A 89 -9.05 -5.18 6.96
N LYS A 90 -9.09 -5.40 8.27
CA LYS A 90 -8.03 -4.98 9.19
C LYS A 90 -6.68 -5.52 8.78
N LEU A 91 -6.56 -6.84 8.61
CA LEU A 91 -5.30 -7.48 8.22
C LEU A 91 -4.77 -6.94 6.89
N VAL A 92 -5.65 -6.74 5.91
CA VAL A 92 -5.28 -6.15 4.62
C VAL A 92 -4.80 -4.71 4.80
N SER A 93 -5.45 -3.93 5.66
CA SER A 93 -5.04 -2.56 5.99
C SER A 93 -3.68 -2.51 6.68
N GLU A 94 -3.44 -3.37 7.69
CA GLU A 94 -2.15 -3.50 8.38
C GLU A 94 -1.03 -3.89 7.41
N MET A 95 -1.29 -4.83 6.50
CA MET A 95 -0.33 -5.21 5.46
C MET A 95 -0.04 -4.07 4.50
N ALA A 96 -1.06 -3.33 4.05
CA ALA A 96 -0.87 -2.16 3.19
C ALA A 96 -0.05 -1.06 3.88
N LEU A 97 -0.27 -0.84 5.18
CA LEU A 97 0.53 0.09 5.97
C LEU A 97 2.00 -0.31 6.00
N VAL A 98 2.27 -1.60 6.21
CA VAL A 98 3.63 -2.15 6.20
C VAL A 98 4.27 -2.08 4.81
N GLU A 99 3.52 -2.23 3.74
CA GLU A 99 4.05 -2.15 2.37
C GLU A 99 4.39 -0.71 1.97
N LEU A 100 3.52 0.23 2.29
CA LEU A 100 3.56 1.60 1.75
C LEU A 100 4.39 2.58 2.59
N PHE A 101 4.42 2.40 3.91
CA PHE A 101 5.01 3.39 4.81
C PHE A 101 6.29 2.89 5.44
N THR A 102 7.22 3.80 5.70
CA THR A 102 8.44 3.55 6.47
C THR A 102 8.14 3.52 7.96
N VAL A 103 9.09 3.01 8.77
CA VAL A 103 9.01 3.06 10.24
C VAL A 103 8.82 4.49 10.76
N LYS A 104 9.50 5.48 10.15
CA LYS A 104 9.41 6.87 10.59
C LYS A 104 8.03 7.46 10.33
N GLU A 105 7.43 7.17 9.19
CA GLU A 105 6.09 7.64 8.84
C GLU A 105 5.03 6.99 9.71
N LEU A 106 5.10 5.67 9.93
CA LEU A 106 4.16 4.98 10.82
C LEU A 106 4.23 5.52 12.27
N LYS A 107 5.44 5.82 12.78
CA LYS A 107 5.60 6.49 14.08
C LYS A 107 4.93 7.86 14.10
N ALA A 108 5.19 8.69 13.09
CA ALA A 108 4.59 10.01 13.00
C ALA A 108 3.05 9.95 12.93
N MET A 109 2.51 8.95 12.21
CA MET A 109 1.07 8.70 12.15
C MET A 109 0.51 8.32 13.53
N ASN A 110 1.16 7.41 14.25
CA ASN A 110 0.74 7.00 15.60
C ASN A 110 0.82 8.15 16.59
N GLU A 111 1.90 8.93 16.57
CA GLU A 111 2.08 10.12 17.40
C GLU A 111 0.96 11.13 17.13
N PHE A 112 0.68 11.45 15.86
CA PHE A 112 -0.35 12.40 15.50
C PHE A 112 -1.74 11.94 15.93
N TYR A 113 -2.19 10.76 15.47
CA TYR A 113 -3.54 10.26 15.77
C TYR A 113 -3.73 9.80 17.21
N GLY A 114 -2.64 9.64 17.97
CA GLY A 114 -2.68 9.40 19.42
C GLY A 114 -2.98 10.66 20.25
N THR A 115 -2.85 11.86 19.70
CA THR A 115 -3.20 13.10 20.40
C THR A 115 -4.72 13.35 20.44
N PRO A 116 -5.23 14.10 21.43
CA PRO A 116 -6.62 14.56 21.44
C PRO A 116 -7.00 15.31 20.16
N GLU A 117 -6.11 16.17 19.67
CA GLU A 117 -6.31 16.98 18.47
C GLU A 117 -6.30 16.10 17.21
N GLY A 118 -5.35 15.18 17.07
CA GLY A 118 -5.28 14.27 15.92
C GLY A 118 -6.50 13.36 15.83
N LYS A 119 -7.00 12.86 16.97
CA LYS A 119 -8.28 12.15 17.02
C LYS A 119 -9.45 13.04 16.60
N ALA A 120 -9.52 14.26 17.12
CA ALA A 120 -10.59 15.20 16.75
C ALA A 120 -10.54 15.58 15.26
N ILE A 121 -9.35 15.70 14.67
CA ILE A 121 -9.17 15.92 13.23
C ILE A 121 -9.70 14.71 12.46
N LYS A 122 -9.25 13.50 12.81
CA LYS A 122 -9.72 12.24 12.19
C LYS A 122 -11.25 12.17 12.17
N ASP A 123 -11.89 12.45 13.29
CA ASP A 123 -13.35 12.34 13.43
C ASP A 123 -14.10 13.42 12.61
N LYS A 124 -13.48 14.58 12.34
CA LYS A 124 -14.09 15.69 11.56
C LYS A 124 -13.77 15.65 10.07
N MET A 125 -12.73 14.94 9.65
CA MET A 125 -12.32 14.89 8.25
C MET A 125 -13.40 14.36 7.30
N PRO A 126 -14.20 13.32 7.64
CA PRO A 126 -15.30 12.88 6.79
C PRO A 126 -16.35 13.97 6.54
N GLU A 127 -16.76 14.70 7.59
CA GLU A 127 -17.72 15.80 7.48
C GLU A 127 -17.15 16.95 6.61
N TYR A 128 -15.86 17.27 6.78
CA TYR A 128 -15.19 18.25 5.92
C TYR A 128 -15.24 17.82 4.43
N GLN A 129 -14.96 16.56 4.13
CA GLN A 129 -15.01 16.03 2.76
C GLN A 129 -16.44 16.02 2.20
N GLU A 130 -17.43 15.64 3.01
CA GLU A 130 -18.85 15.65 2.64
C GLU A 130 -19.33 17.05 2.27
N ARG A 131 -18.90 18.08 3.02
CA ARG A 131 -19.21 19.48 2.71
C ARG A 131 -18.53 19.96 1.42
N LEU A 132 -17.34 19.44 1.11
CA LEU A 132 -16.55 19.86 -0.05
C LEU A 132 -17.05 19.24 -1.37
N GLN A 133 -17.41 17.95 -1.37
CA GLN A 133 -17.79 17.21 -2.58
C GLN A 133 -18.86 17.88 -3.45
N PRO A 134 -20.05 18.28 -2.94
CA PRO A 134 -21.11 18.82 -3.78
C PRO A 134 -20.72 20.16 -4.43
N ILE A 135 -19.89 20.97 -3.75
CA ILE A 135 -19.39 22.23 -4.27
C ILE A 135 -18.47 21.97 -5.47
N LEU A 136 -17.52 21.04 -5.33
CA LEU A 136 -16.62 20.65 -6.41
C LEU A 136 -17.40 20.10 -7.61
N GLN A 137 -18.38 19.22 -7.37
CA GLN A 137 -19.24 18.68 -8.42
C GLN A 137 -20.03 19.79 -9.15
N GLY A 138 -20.55 20.78 -8.41
CA GLY A 138 -21.22 21.94 -9.01
C GLY A 138 -20.29 22.75 -9.92
N MET A 139 -19.07 23.05 -9.46
CA MET A 139 -18.06 23.78 -10.26
C MET A 139 -17.70 23.05 -11.56
N ILE A 140 -17.58 21.72 -11.51
CA ILE A 140 -17.33 20.89 -12.69
C ILE A 140 -18.51 20.95 -13.66
N GLN A 141 -19.75 20.81 -13.16
CA GLN A 141 -20.96 20.88 -13.99
C GLN A 141 -21.11 22.24 -14.68
N ASP A 142 -20.89 23.34 -13.94
CA ASP A 142 -20.92 24.69 -14.49
C ASP A 142 -19.86 24.89 -15.60
N SER A 143 -18.68 24.32 -15.39
CA SER A 143 -17.59 24.36 -16.37
C SER A 143 -17.93 23.59 -17.64
N ILE A 144 -18.53 22.40 -17.52
CA ILE A 144 -19.01 21.60 -18.67
C ILE A 144 -20.07 22.38 -19.45
N GLN A 145 -21.06 22.97 -18.76
CA GLN A 145 -22.10 23.76 -19.43
C GLN A 145 -21.52 24.99 -20.14
N SER A 146 -20.53 25.65 -19.55
CA SER A 146 -19.84 26.78 -20.18
C SER A 146 -19.11 26.36 -21.45
N LEU A 147 -18.44 25.20 -21.43
CA LEU A 147 -17.77 24.64 -22.60
C LEU A 147 -18.77 24.33 -23.72
N GLU A 148 -19.89 23.68 -23.41
CA GLU A 148 -20.94 23.37 -24.38
C GLU A 148 -21.53 24.63 -25.05
N ARG A 149 -21.64 25.75 -24.32
CA ARG A 149 -22.11 27.02 -24.89
C ARG A 149 -21.10 27.65 -25.84
N GLN A 150 -19.81 27.47 -25.61
CA GLN A 150 -18.75 28.02 -26.47
C GLN A 150 -18.53 27.19 -27.75
N MET A 151 -18.96 25.93 -27.75
CA MET A 151 -18.84 25.03 -28.90
C MET A 151 -20.04 25.05 -29.85
N LYS A 152 -21.10 25.79 -29.51
CA LYS A 152 -22.27 26.03 -30.38
C LYS A 152 -22.14 27.36 -31.08
#